data_AF-A0A847SIP6-F1
#
_entry.id   AF-A0A847SIP6-F1
#
_cell.length_a   1.000
_cell.length_b   1.000
_cell.length_c   1.000
_cell.angle_alpha   90.00
_cell.angle_beta   90.00
_cell.angle_gamma   90.00
#
_symmetry.space_group_name_H-M   'P 1'
#
loop_
_entity.id
_entity.type
_entity.pdbx_description
1 polymer ?
#
loop_
_entity_poly.entity_id
_entity_poly.type
_entity_poly.pdbx_seq_one_letter_code
_entity_poly.pdbx_strand_id
1 'polypeptide(L)'
;MNLNGVREEVLKDLFDTLEEVFRELEIDYYLIGAVARDIWYARYNKQFRRTKDVDFAVLVGNGQEYDVLREYMKQHKGFTSIRENSFVLISPDGIQVDILPFSEISHTNVTGTSFTNISVEGFPEVYRFGLEKINLNTGHHFKVATLPAIVLLKLIAFDDRPEKRLKDARDIANILAHYFELQTDLIYEKHVDLFREDFPGYRDLDVATIGAIVVGREIKQMVATNRQLQARVLYILQNHIKEAENSMFVRNMVIESAGSVNEMLQWLNGILIGMS
;
A
#
# COMPACT_ATOMS: atom_id res chain seq x y z
N MET A 1 -12.64 -1.30 -14.99
CA MET A 1 -13.28 -1.27 -13.65
C MET A 1 -13.87 0.11 -13.35
N ASN A 2 -15.04 0.22 -12.68
CA ASN A 2 -15.71 1.50 -12.36
C ASN A 2 -15.29 2.00 -10.95
N LEU A 3 -14.88 3.27 -10.84
CA LEU A 3 -14.46 3.90 -9.58
C LEU A 3 -15.55 4.84 -9.02
N ASN A 4 -16.83 4.48 -9.12
CA ASN A 4 -18.00 5.33 -8.90
C ASN A 4 -17.99 6.61 -9.76
N GLY A 5 -19.03 6.81 -10.59
CA GLY A 5 -19.06 7.80 -11.68
C GLY A 5 -18.48 9.20 -11.38
N VAL A 6 -18.76 9.82 -10.22
CA VAL A 6 -18.28 11.17 -9.90
C VAL A 6 -16.78 11.23 -9.57
N ARG A 7 -16.22 10.19 -8.94
CA ARG A 7 -14.78 10.15 -8.62
C ARG A 7 -13.98 9.67 -9.82
N GLU A 8 -14.58 8.82 -10.64
CA GLU A 8 -13.96 8.31 -11.86
C GLU A 8 -13.72 9.41 -12.90
N GLU A 9 -14.66 10.33 -13.10
CA GLU A 9 -14.48 11.47 -14.02
C GLU A 9 -13.39 12.43 -13.54
N VAL A 10 -13.40 12.81 -12.26
CA VAL A 10 -12.38 13.72 -11.68
C VAL A 10 -10.98 13.10 -11.69
N LEU A 11 -10.88 11.79 -11.45
CA LEU A 11 -9.61 11.07 -11.51
C LEU A 11 -9.15 10.83 -12.95
N LYS A 12 -10.06 10.76 -13.92
CA LYS A 12 -9.72 10.51 -15.32
C LYS A 12 -8.81 11.61 -15.86
N ASP A 13 -9.19 12.88 -15.73
CA ASP A 13 -8.39 13.98 -16.29
C ASP A 13 -7.01 14.08 -15.63
N LEU A 14 -6.95 13.76 -14.33
CA LEU A 14 -5.69 13.64 -13.61
C LEU A 14 -4.85 12.48 -14.14
N PHE A 15 -5.44 11.29 -14.30
CA PHE A 15 -4.76 10.11 -14.85
C PHE A 15 -4.27 10.35 -16.28
N ASP A 16 -5.08 10.96 -17.16
CA ASP A 16 -4.68 11.40 -18.51
C ASP A 16 -3.43 12.27 -18.44
N THR A 17 -3.42 13.26 -17.55
CA THR A 17 -2.30 14.16 -17.35
C THR A 17 -1.06 13.41 -16.86
N LEU A 18 -1.21 12.54 -15.85
CA LEU A 18 -0.10 11.78 -15.27
C LEU A 18 0.51 10.80 -16.29
N GLU A 19 -0.31 10.02 -17.01
CA GLU A 19 0.16 9.10 -18.04
C GLU A 19 0.87 9.83 -19.19
N GLU A 20 0.36 11.00 -19.59
CA GLU A 20 1.04 11.85 -20.58
C GLU A 20 2.42 12.29 -20.08
N VAL A 21 2.50 12.85 -18.87
CA VAL A 21 3.78 13.32 -18.32
C VAL A 21 4.79 12.18 -18.15
N PHE A 22 4.36 11.03 -17.63
CA PHE A 22 5.27 9.89 -17.45
C PHE A 22 5.74 9.31 -18.77
N ARG A 23 4.88 9.30 -19.79
CA ARG A 23 5.27 8.91 -21.14
C ARG A 23 6.28 9.88 -21.76
N GLU A 24 6.04 11.19 -21.67
CA GLU A 24 6.93 12.22 -22.22
C GLU A 24 8.31 12.22 -21.55
N LEU A 25 8.37 11.88 -20.27
CA LEU A 25 9.62 11.83 -19.50
C LEU A 25 10.24 10.42 -19.44
N GLU A 26 9.64 9.43 -20.10
CA GLU A 26 10.06 8.03 -20.09
C GLU A 26 10.19 7.43 -18.66
N ILE A 27 9.29 7.81 -17.77
CA ILE A 27 9.25 7.39 -16.37
C ILE A 27 8.27 6.21 -16.21
N ASP A 28 8.72 5.10 -15.61
CA ASP A 28 7.81 4.00 -15.19
C ASP A 28 7.16 4.35 -13.84
N TYR A 29 5.95 3.86 -13.59
CA TYR A 29 5.14 4.22 -12.41
C TYR A 29 4.20 3.09 -11.99
N TYR A 30 3.76 3.13 -10.73
CA TYR A 30 2.67 2.28 -10.23
C TYR A 30 1.96 2.95 -9.07
N LEU A 31 0.67 2.68 -8.94
CA LEU A 31 -0.16 3.25 -7.90
C LEU A 31 0.04 2.51 -6.57
N ILE A 32 0.19 3.26 -5.47
CA ILE A 32 0.18 2.75 -4.10
C ILE A 32 -0.87 3.49 -3.25
N GLY A 33 -0.88 3.23 -1.95
CA GLY A 33 -1.61 4.04 -1.00
C GLY A 33 -3.11 3.84 -1.08
N ALA A 34 -3.87 4.85 -0.67
CA ALA A 34 -5.32 4.73 -0.54
C ALA A 34 -6.02 4.51 -1.89
N VAL A 35 -5.53 5.13 -2.97
CA VAL A 35 -6.09 4.94 -4.32
C VAL A 35 -5.92 3.50 -4.78
N ALA A 36 -4.73 2.90 -4.60
CA ALA A 36 -4.50 1.50 -4.94
C ALA A 36 -5.46 0.58 -4.18
N ARG A 37 -5.62 0.77 -2.86
CA ARG A 37 -6.58 0.01 -2.04
C ARG A 37 -8.01 0.20 -2.53
N ASP A 38 -8.43 1.43 -2.82
CA ASP A 38 -9.79 1.73 -3.28
C ASP A 38 -10.10 1.05 -4.64
N ILE A 39 -9.09 0.93 -5.51
CA ILE A 39 -9.18 0.14 -6.76
C ILE A 39 -9.35 -1.36 -6.47
N TRP A 40 -8.82 -1.92 -5.38
CA TRP A 40 -9.13 -3.31 -5.03
C TRP A 40 -10.57 -3.45 -4.52
N TYR A 41 -11.01 -2.49 -3.71
CA TYR A 41 -12.31 -2.55 -3.04
C TYR A 41 -13.48 -2.40 -4.01
N ALA A 42 -13.33 -1.53 -5.01
CA ALA A 42 -14.39 -1.32 -5.99
C ALA A 42 -14.56 -2.52 -6.95
N ARG A 43 -13.60 -3.46 -7.07
CA ARG A 43 -13.76 -4.69 -7.89
C ARG A 43 -14.90 -5.56 -7.38
N TYR A 44 -15.14 -5.51 -6.08
CA TYR A 44 -16.13 -6.33 -5.38
C TYR A 44 -17.38 -5.53 -4.99
N ASN A 45 -17.60 -4.36 -5.62
CA ASN A 45 -18.77 -3.50 -5.41
C ASN A 45 -19.04 -3.14 -3.94
N LYS A 46 -17.99 -3.11 -3.11
CA LYS A 46 -18.08 -2.80 -1.68
C LYS A 46 -17.85 -1.31 -1.46
N GLN A 47 -18.83 -0.63 -0.87
CA GLN A 47 -18.71 0.77 -0.48
C GLN A 47 -18.03 0.89 0.90
N PHE A 48 -16.70 0.90 0.93
CA PHE A 48 -15.95 1.19 2.14
C PHE A 48 -15.78 2.69 2.40
N ARG A 49 -15.39 3.04 3.64
CA ARG A 49 -15.21 4.42 4.13
C ARG A 49 -14.25 5.18 3.20
N ARG A 50 -14.81 6.09 2.39
CA ARG A 50 -14.06 6.83 1.36
C ARG A 50 -13.15 7.85 2.01
N THR A 51 -11.87 7.84 1.65
CA THR A 51 -11.01 9.01 1.84
C THR A 51 -11.33 10.05 0.76
N LYS A 52 -11.28 11.34 1.13
CA LYS A 52 -11.38 12.46 0.17
C LYS A 52 -10.04 12.74 -0.52
N ASP A 53 -8.95 12.19 0.02
CA ASP A 53 -7.58 12.42 -0.45
C ASP A 53 -7.22 11.34 -1.50
N VAL A 54 -6.56 11.77 -2.57
CA VAL A 54 -6.15 10.92 -3.69
C VAL A 54 -4.63 10.77 -3.62
N ASP A 55 -4.14 9.83 -2.83
CA ASP A 55 -2.70 9.60 -2.72
C ASP A 55 -2.19 8.82 -3.93
N PHE A 56 -1.26 9.42 -4.68
CA PHE A 56 -0.49 8.70 -5.69
C PHE A 56 0.85 8.28 -5.07
N ALA A 57 1.49 7.28 -5.67
CA ALA A 57 2.94 7.33 -5.73
C ALA A 57 3.31 7.09 -7.18
N VAL A 58 4.42 7.67 -7.56
CA VAL A 58 4.94 7.61 -8.90
C VAL A 58 6.41 7.34 -8.70
N LEU A 59 6.85 6.21 -9.24
CA LEU A 59 8.25 5.86 -9.31
C LEU A 59 8.96 6.94 -10.14
N VAL A 60 10.00 7.55 -9.59
CA VAL A 60 10.90 8.40 -10.37
C VAL A 60 12.31 7.96 -10.03
N GLY A 61 13.06 7.55 -11.05
CA GLY A 61 14.24 6.68 -10.92
C GLY A 61 15.39 7.28 -10.11
N ASN A 62 15.39 8.59 -9.89
CA ASN A 62 16.28 9.27 -8.94
C ASN A 62 15.79 10.70 -8.60
N GLY A 63 16.47 11.37 -7.66
CA GLY A 63 16.12 12.73 -7.25
C GLY A 63 16.20 13.79 -8.36
N GLN A 64 17.07 13.62 -9.36
CA GLN A 64 17.19 14.58 -10.47
C GLN A 64 16.02 14.44 -11.44
N GLU A 65 15.67 13.21 -11.83
CA GLU A 65 14.46 12.93 -12.59
C GLU A 65 13.21 13.41 -11.86
N TYR A 66 13.21 13.34 -10.53
CA TYR A 66 12.11 13.85 -9.71
C TYR A 66 11.98 15.37 -9.80
N ASP A 67 13.09 16.10 -9.70
CA ASP A 67 13.08 17.56 -9.88
C ASP A 67 12.63 17.96 -11.29
N VAL A 68 13.08 17.23 -12.32
CA VAL A 68 12.62 17.42 -13.72
C VAL A 68 11.11 17.19 -13.84
N LEU A 69 10.60 16.09 -13.29
CA LEU A 69 9.18 15.78 -13.28
C LEU A 69 8.37 16.90 -12.62
N ARG A 70 8.80 17.36 -11.44
CA ARG A 70 8.10 18.43 -10.72
C ARG A 70 8.07 19.73 -11.50
N GLU A 71 9.21 20.15 -12.05
CA GLU A 71 9.25 21.37 -12.85
C GLU A 71 8.43 21.24 -14.13
N TYR A 72 8.44 20.07 -14.78
CA TYR A 72 7.60 19.80 -15.94
C TYR A 72 6.11 19.93 -15.60
N MET A 73 5.66 19.25 -14.53
CA MET A 73 4.28 19.31 -14.05
C MET A 73 3.83 20.76 -13.74
N LYS A 74 4.71 21.56 -13.13
CA LYS A 74 4.41 22.96 -12.81
C LYS A 74 4.34 23.84 -14.06
N GLN A 75 5.30 23.71 -14.97
CA GLN A 75 5.44 24.57 -16.13
C GLN A 75 4.43 24.25 -17.24
N HIS A 76 4.12 22.97 -17.43
CA HIS A 76 3.33 22.50 -18.58
C HIS A 76 1.92 22.04 -18.21
N LYS A 77 1.68 21.63 -16.96
CA LYS A 77 0.39 21.06 -16.53
C LYS A 77 -0.30 21.86 -15.43
N GLY A 78 0.27 22.99 -15.00
CA GLY A 78 -0.36 23.89 -14.03
C GLY A 78 -0.38 23.38 -12.59
N PHE A 79 0.42 22.37 -12.26
CA PHE A 79 0.52 21.88 -10.88
C PHE A 79 1.23 22.89 -9.99
N THR A 80 0.89 22.88 -8.71
CA THR A 80 1.54 23.72 -7.69
C THR A 80 2.18 22.89 -6.59
N SER A 81 3.23 23.40 -5.97
CA SER A 81 4.00 22.71 -4.94
C SER A 81 3.62 23.16 -3.54
N ILE A 82 3.60 22.22 -2.59
CA ILE A 82 3.48 22.55 -1.16
C ILE A 82 4.88 22.82 -0.59
N ARG A 83 5.09 23.97 0.04
CA ARG A 83 6.41 24.37 0.59
C ARG A 83 6.94 23.37 1.62
N GLU A 84 6.05 22.81 2.43
CA GLU A 84 6.36 21.95 3.57
C GLU A 84 6.58 20.47 3.19
N ASN A 85 6.18 20.06 1.98
CA ASN A 85 6.36 18.69 1.52
C ASN A 85 6.72 18.63 0.04
N SER A 86 8.01 18.42 -0.22
CA SER A 86 8.54 18.34 -1.59
C SER A 86 8.03 17.15 -2.39
N PHE A 87 7.37 16.18 -1.76
CA PHE A 87 6.76 15.00 -2.39
C PHE A 87 5.30 15.21 -2.82
N VAL A 88 4.75 16.40 -2.61
CA VAL A 88 3.34 16.67 -2.86
C VAL A 88 3.19 17.77 -3.90
N LEU A 89 2.39 17.49 -4.93
CA LEU A 89 1.91 18.44 -5.91
C LEU A 89 0.38 18.58 -5.80
N ILE A 90 -0.16 19.74 -6.14
CA ILE A 90 -1.59 20.01 -6.21
C ILE A 90 -1.94 20.26 -7.67
N SER A 91 -2.88 19.47 -8.22
CA SER A 91 -3.36 19.64 -9.60
C SER A 91 -4.15 20.95 -9.77
N PRO A 92 -4.37 21.41 -11.01
CA PRO A 92 -5.22 22.59 -11.27
C PRO A 92 -6.62 22.49 -10.63
N ASP A 93 -7.17 21.28 -10.53
CA ASP A 93 -8.47 20.99 -9.92
C ASP A 93 -8.42 20.87 -8.39
N GLY A 94 -7.27 21.14 -7.77
CA GLY A 94 -7.08 21.10 -6.32
C GLY A 94 -6.87 19.70 -5.74
N ILE A 95 -6.57 18.71 -6.59
CA ILE A 95 -6.32 17.34 -6.14
C ILE A 95 -4.87 17.23 -5.66
N GLN A 96 -4.67 16.76 -4.44
CA GLN A 96 -3.34 16.45 -3.93
C GLN A 96 -2.81 15.19 -4.62
N VAL A 97 -1.55 15.23 -5.07
CA VAL A 97 -0.84 14.14 -5.72
C VAL A 97 0.49 13.95 -5.03
N ASP A 98 0.59 12.85 -4.29
CA ASP A 98 1.84 12.42 -3.67
C ASP A 98 2.70 11.72 -4.74
N ILE A 99 3.97 12.10 -4.86
CA ILE A 99 4.94 11.49 -5.79
C ILE A 99 6.17 11.12 -4.99
N LEU A 100 6.40 9.82 -4.86
CA LEU A 100 7.50 9.26 -4.09
C LEU A 100 8.58 8.71 -5.03
N PRO A 101 9.68 9.44 -5.24
CA PRO A 101 10.80 8.94 -6.01
C PRO A 101 11.43 7.75 -5.28
N PHE A 102 11.76 6.69 -6.01
CA PHE A 102 12.63 5.62 -5.54
C PHE A 102 13.35 5.04 -6.75
N SER A 103 14.42 4.28 -6.52
CA SER A 103 15.12 3.60 -7.62
C SER A 103 15.11 2.10 -7.35
N GLU A 104 15.07 1.29 -8.41
CA GLU A 104 15.06 -0.17 -8.27
C GLU A 104 16.31 -0.72 -7.56
N ILE A 105 17.40 0.05 -7.55
CA ILE A 105 18.71 -0.35 -7.01
C ILE A 105 18.96 0.25 -5.61
N SER A 106 18.30 1.36 -5.26
CA SER A 106 18.49 2.03 -3.97
C SER A 106 17.40 1.65 -2.98
N HIS A 107 17.85 1.12 -1.85
CA HIS A 107 17.02 0.84 -0.68
C HIS A 107 17.15 1.94 0.39
N THR A 108 17.73 3.09 0.07
CA THR A 108 17.97 4.19 1.01
C THR A 108 16.93 5.29 0.89
N ASN A 109 16.76 6.06 1.98
CA ASN A 109 15.83 7.19 2.05
C ASN A 109 16.10 8.20 0.92
N VAL A 110 15.04 8.70 0.31
CA VAL A 110 15.14 9.82 -0.63
C VAL A 110 14.96 11.13 0.13
N THR A 111 15.96 12.01 -0.01
CA THR A 111 15.93 13.36 0.56
C THR A 111 15.27 14.30 -0.44
N GLY A 112 14.12 14.85 -0.08
CA GLY A 112 13.50 15.92 -0.84
C GLY A 112 14.21 17.26 -0.65
N THR A 113 14.04 18.19 -1.60
CA THR A 113 14.64 19.54 -1.56
C THR A 113 14.27 20.37 -0.31
N SER A 114 13.21 19.95 0.42
CA SER A 114 12.75 20.55 1.69
C SER A 114 13.18 19.77 2.95
N PHE A 115 14.27 18.97 2.91
CA PHE A 115 14.76 18.16 4.05
C PHE A 115 13.77 17.09 4.58
N THR A 116 12.72 16.77 3.84
CA THR A 116 11.86 15.64 4.14
C THR A 116 12.53 14.35 3.66
N ASN A 117 13.03 13.52 4.57
CA ASN A 117 13.40 12.14 4.24
C ASN A 117 12.13 11.30 4.22
N ILE A 118 11.88 10.53 3.15
CA ILE A 118 10.89 9.44 3.17
C ILE A 118 11.65 8.14 2.93
N SER A 119 11.34 7.14 3.76
CA SER A 119 11.82 5.79 3.56
C SER A 119 11.07 5.17 2.39
N VAL A 120 11.85 4.67 1.44
CA VAL A 120 11.36 3.95 0.26
C VAL A 120 11.73 2.46 0.33
N GLU A 121 12.08 1.99 1.54
CA GLU A 121 12.34 0.57 1.76
C GLU A 121 11.06 -0.23 1.45
N GLY A 122 11.21 -1.36 0.75
CA GLY A 122 10.10 -2.17 0.25
C GLY A 122 9.55 -1.74 -1.11
N PHE A 123 9.85 -0.53 -1.61
CA PHE A 123 9.36 -0.10 -2.92
C PHE A 123 9.95 -0.94 -4.07
N PRO A 124 11.27 -1.23 -4.11
CA PRO A 124 11.83 -2.11 -5.13
C PRO A 124 11.23 -3.52 -5.14
N GLU A 125 10.97 -4.09 -3.96
CA GLU A 125 10.34 -5.41 -3.81
C GLU A 125 8.90 -5.41 -4.32
N VAL A 126 8.13 -4.38 -3.93
CA VAL A 126 6.76 -4.19 -4.43
C VAL A 126 6.77 -4.00 -5.94
N TYR A 127 7.68 -3.21 -6.49
CA TYR A 127 7.77 -2.98 -7.93
C TYR A 127 8.01 -4.26 -8.72
N ARG A 128 8.88 -5.15 -8.22
CA ARG A 128 9.22 -6.41 -8.89
C ARG A 128 8.16 -7.50 -8.74
N PHE A 129 7.55 -7.60 -7.56
CA PHE A 129 6.77 -8.79 -7.18
C PHE A 129 5.37 -8.49 -6.63
N GLY A 130 5.06 -7.22 -6.35
CA GLY A 130 3.86 -6.80 -5.63
C GLY A 130 2.87 -5.99 -6.46
N LEU A 131 2.99 -5.98 -7.79
CA LEU A 131 2.13 -5.20 -8.69
C LEU A 131 1.19 -6.08 -9.53
N GLU A 132 -0.02 -5.59 -9.76
CA GLU A 132 -0.95 -6.14 -10.74
C GLU A 132 -1.32 -5.08 -11.78
N LYS A 133 -1.48 -5.50 -13.04
CA LYS A 133 -1.96 -4.63 -14.12
C LYS A 133 -3.48 -4.52 -14.06
N ILE A 134 -4.00 -3.30 -13.99
CA ILE A 134 -5.44 -3.02 -13.91
C ILE A 134 -5.85 -2.13 -15.07
N ASN A 135 -6.94 -2.53 -15.74
CA ASN A 135 -7.61 -1.74 -16.77
C ASN A 135 -8.80 -1.01 -16.15
N LEU A 136 -8.72 0.31 -16.09
CA LEU A 136 -9.82 1.16 -15.63
C LEU A 136 -10.82 1.39 -16.77
N ASN A 137 -12.10 1.61 -16.46
CA ASN A 137 -13.10 1.87 -17.52
C ASN A 137 -12.85 3.21 -18.24
N THR A 138 -12.06 4.09 -17.62
CA THR A 138 -11.54 5.33 -18.19
C THR A 138 -10.56 5.14 -19.34
N GLY A 139 -10.08 3.91 -19.59
CA GLY A 139 -9.11 3.58 -20.65
C GLY A 139 -7.64 3.55 -20.19
N HIS A 140 -7.39 3.88 -18.93
CA HIS A 140 -6.04 3.90 -18.34
C HIS A 140 -5.55 2.51 -17.92
N HIS A 141 -4.24 2.34 -18.00
CA HIS A 141 -3.55 1.08 -17.74
C HIS A 141 -2.49 1.27 -16.65
N PHE A 142 -2.88 1.00 -15.41
CA PHE A 142 -1.99 1.17 -14.26
C PHE A 142 -1.44 -0.17 -13.78
N LYS A 143 -0.15 -0.18 -13.43
CA LYS A 143 0.35 -1.14 -12.43
C LYS A 143 -0.09 -0.64 -11.06
N VAL A 144 -0.67 -1.51 -10.24
CA VAL A 144 -1.22 -1.15 -8.93
C VAL A 144 -0.67 -2.11 -7.89
N ALA A 145 -0.20 -1.56 -6.77
CA ALA A 145 0.24 -2.36 -5.64
C ALA A 145 -0.90 -3.26 -5.15
N THR A 146 -0.59 -4.55 -4.99
CA THR A 146 -1.50 -5.54 -4.40
C THR A 146 -1.80 -5.19 -2.94
N LEU A 147 -2.90 -5.71 -2.39
CA LEU A 147 -3.23 -5.50 -0.98
C LEU A 147 -2.11 -5.96 -0.02
N PRO A 148 -1.42 -7.11 -0.23
CA PRO A 148 -0.26 -7.48 0.60
C PRO A 148 0.91 -6.49 0.46
N ALA A 149 1.14 -5.95 -0.73
CA ALA A 149 2.16 -4.92 -0.96
C ALA A 149 1.86 -3.63 -0.18
N ILE A 150 0.59 -3.22 -0.14
CA ILE A 150 0.14 -2.06 0.65
C ILE A 150 0.35 -2.33 2.15
N VAL A 151 0.04 -3.54 2.64
CA VAL A 151 0.31 -3.94 4.03
C VAL A 151 1.80 -3.86 4.35
N LEU A 152 2.66 -4.41 3.50
CA LEU A 152 4.12 -4.36 3.65
C LEU A 152 4.63 -2.92 3.82
N LEU A 153 4.28 -2.03 2.88
CA LEU A 153 4.74 -0.64 2.91
C LEU A 153 4.22 0.12 4.14
N LYS A 154 3.01 -0.21 4.61
CA LYS A 154 2.42 0.42 5.80
C LYS A 154 3.02 -0.05 7.11
N LEU A 155 3.43 -1.32 7.21
CA LEU A 155 4.19 -1.82 8.36
C LEU A 155 5.51 -1.06 8.51
N ILE A 156 6.25 -0.91 7.41
CA ILE A 156 7.53 -0.18 7.38
C ILE A 156 7.31 1.30 7.70
N ALA A 157 6.35 1.95 7.04
CA ALA A 157 6.07 3.37 7.25
C ALA A 157 5.62 3.67 8.70
N PHE A 158 4.84 2.78 9.31
CA PHE A 158 4.47 2.91 10.71
C PHE A 158 5.66 2.75 11.64
N ASP A 159 6.50 1.72 11.44
CA ASP A 159 7.71 1.49 12.24
C ASP A 159 8.69 2.68 12.17
N ASP A 160 8.83 3.29 11.00
CA ASP A 160 9.68 4.48 10.81
C ASP A 160 9.17 5.72 11.55
N ARG A 161 7.84 5.93 11.62
CA ARG A 161 7.20 7.16 12.14
C ARG A 161 5.86 6.89 12.83
N PRO A 162 5.83 6.13 13.93
CA PRO A 162 4.60 5.66 14.54
C PRO A 162 3.71 6.83 15.03
N GLU A 163 4.31 7.95 15.41
CA GLU A 163 3.63 9.17 15.86
C GLU A 163 2.86 9.90 14.75
N LYS A 164 3.21 9.71 13.47
CA LYS A 164 2.56 10.34 12.31
C LYS A 164 1.73 9.39 11.48
N ARG A 165 1.86 8.09 11.70
CA ARG A 165 1.32 7.05 10.81
C ARG A 165 0.24 6.18 11.46
N LEU A 166 -0.42 6.66 12.52
CA LEU A 166 -1.51 5.95 13.22
C LEU A 166 -2.61 5.37 12.31
N LYS A 167 -2.89 6.05 11.18
CA LYS A 167 -3.88 5.61 10.19
C LYS A 167 -3.44 4.33 9.46
N ASP A 168 -2.15 4.01 9.39
CA ASP A 168 -1.67 2.80 8.72
C ASP A 168 -2.07 1.53 9.44
N ALA A 169 -2.02 1.52 10.77
CA ALA A 169 -2.51 0.39 11.56
C ALA A 169 -4.00 0.14 11.33
N ARG A 170 -4.79 1.21 11.22
CA ARG A 170 -6.23 1.14 10.90
C ARG A 170 -6.45 0.56 9.51
N ASP A 171 -5.71 1.06 8.54
CA ASP A 171 -5.81 0.61 7.16
C ASP A 171 -5.43 -0.87 7.01
N ILE A 172 -4.37 -1.32 7.68
CA ILE A 172 -3.99 -2.73 7.73
C ILE A 172 -5.12 -3.56 8.34
N ALA A 173 -5.69 -3.14 9.48
CA ALA A 173 -6.83 -3.84 10.07
C ALA A 173 -8.01 -3.95 9.11
N ASN A 174 -8.33 -2.87 8.38
CA ASN A 174 -9.40 -2.87 7.40
C ASN A 174 -9.11 -3.81 6.22
N ILE A 175 -7.88 -3.81 5.70
CA ILE A 175 -7.47 -4.74 4.64
C ILE A 175 -7.62 -6.18 5.11
N LEU A 176 -7.11 -6.53 6.30
CA LEU A 176 -7.15 -7.90 6.82
C LEU A 176 -8.58 -8.39 7.06
N ALA A 177 -9.46 -7.53 7.59
CA ALA A 177 -10.86 -7.85 7.84
C ALA A 177 -11.63 -8.23 6.56
N HIS A 178 -11.20 -7.74 5.40
CA HIS A 178 -11.89 -7.94 4.13
C HIS A 178 -11.07 -8.73 3.11
N TYR A 179 -9.82 -9.05 3.41
CA TYR A 179 -8.90 -9.67 2.47
C TYR A 179 -9.43 -10.98 1.90
N PHE A 180 -10.02 -11.82 2.77
CA PHE A 180 -10.58 -13.10 2.34
C PHE A 180 -11.60 -12.93 1.22
N GLU A 181 -12.58 -12.06 1.44
CA GLU A 181 -13.62 -11.81 0.45
C GLU A 181 -13.06 -11.18 -0.83
N LEU A 182 -12.17 -10.19 -0.67
CA LEU A 182 -11.55 -9.48 -1.78
C LEU A 182 -10.60 -10.34 -2.61
N GLN A 183 -10.10 -11.46 -2.08
CA GLN A 183 -9.11 -12.32 -2.73
C GLN A 183 -9.53 -13.80 -2.69
N THR A 184 -10.85 -14.04 -2.70
CA THR A 184 -11.44 -15.39 -2.58
C THR A 184 -10.85 -16.37 -3.60
N ASP A 185 -10.75 -15.95 -4.87
CA ASP A 185 -10.24 -16.79 -5.95
C ASP A 185 -8.77 -17.17 -5.70
N LEU A 186 -7.92 -16.19 -5.37
CA LEU A 186 -6.51 -16.42 -5.03
C LEU A 186 -6.35 -17.42 -3.87
N ILE A 187 -7.18 -17.28 -2.84
CA ILE A 187 -7.12 -18.12 -1.64
C ILE A 187 -7.48 -19.57 -1.98
N TYR A 188 -8.59 -19.78 -2.70
CA TYR A 188 -9.01 -21.14 -3.05
C TYR A 188 -8.10 -21.80 -4.09
N GLU A 189 -7.50 -21.01 -4.99
CA GLU A 189 -6.60 -21.54 -6.02
C GLU A 189 -5.21 -21.89 -5.46
N LYS A 190 -4.64 -21.05 -4.59
CA LYS A 190 -3.22 -21.16 -4.20
C LYS A 190 -2.98 -21.49 -2.72
N HIS A 191 -4.00 -21.38 -1.87
CA HIS A 191 -3.88 -21.53 -0.42
C HIS A 191 -4.92 -22.49 0.17
N VAL A 192 -5.33 -23.49 -0.62
CA VAL A 192 -6.30 -24.51 -0.21
C VAL A 192 -5.80 -25.35 0.98
N ASP A 193 -4.49 -25.38 1.21
CA ASP A 193 -3.88 -26.06 2.34
C ASP A 193 -4.32 -25.50 3.70
N LEU A 194 -4.73 -24.23 3.76
CA LEU A 194 -5.27 -23.59 4.97
C LEU A 194 -6.62 -24.19 5.43
N PHE A 195 -7.30 -24.93 4.55
CA PHE A 195 -8.59 -25.55 4.86
C PHE A 195 -8.47 -27.04 5.21
N ARG A 196 -7.25 -27.56 5.38
CA ARG A 196 -7.03 -28.97 5.74
C ARG A 196 -7.07 -29.14 7.25
N GLU A 197 -7.63 -30.25 7.72
CA GLU A 197 -7.74 -30.55 9.16
C GLU A 197 -6.39 -30.67 9.88
N ASP A 198 -5.32 -30.95 9.15
CA ASP A 198 -3.95 -31.04 9.65
C ASP A 198 -3.23 -29.68 9.71
N PHE A 199 -3.85 -28.59 9.24
CA PHE A 199 -3.30 -27.26 9.38
C PHE A 199 -3.33 -26.80 10.85
N PRO A 200 -2.22 -26.28 11.41
CA PRO A 200 -2.16 -25.84 12.80
C PRO A 200 -3.23 -24.80 13.13
N GLY A 201 -4.09 -25.09 14.11
CA GLY A 201 -5.16 -24.19 14.53
C GLY A 201 -6.35 -24.13 13.57
N TYR A 202 -6.48 -25.04 12.59
CA TYR A 202 -7.55 -25.06 11.58
C TYR A 202 -8.96 -24.76 12.13
N ARG A 203 -9.32 -25.36 13.27
CA ARG A 203 -10.65 -25.19 13.89
C ARG A 203 -10.92 -23.78 14.44
N ASP A 204 -9.86 -23.03 14.70
CA ASP A 204 -9.90 -21.69 15.29
C ASP A 204 -9.63 -20.60 14.23
N LEU A 205 -9.39 -20.97 12.96
CA LEU A 205 -9.16 -20.03 11.88
C LEU A 205 -10.49 -19.42 11.41
N ASP A 206 -10.69 -18.16 11.76
CA ASP A 206 -11.71 -17.34 11.10
C ASP A 206 -11.23 -16.85 9.72
N VAL A 207 -12.16 -16.33 8.93
CA VAL A 207 -11.88 -15.85 7.56
C VAL A 207 -10.82 -14.74 7.52
N ALA A 208 -10.81 -13.86 8.53
CA ALA A 208 -9.85 -12.76 8.61
C ALA A 208 -8.43 -13.27 8.93
N THR A 209 -8.31 -14.29 9.79
CA THR A 209 -7.04 -14.96 10.11
C THR A 209 -6.51 -15.73 8.92
N ILE A 210 -7.37 -16.42 8.15
CA ILE A 210 -6.97 -17.04 6.87
C ILE A 210 -6.43 -15.95 5.93
N GLY A 211 -7.15 -14.84 5.78
CA GLY A 211 -6.71 -13.70 4.98
C GLY A 211 -5.35 -13.15 5.44
N ALA A 212 -5.13 -13.04 6.74
CA ALA A 212 -3.87 -12.59 7.31
C ALA A 212 -2.70 -13.56 7.03
N ILE A 213 -2.92 -14.87 7.12
CA ILE A 213 -1.91 -15.88 6.75
C ILE A 213 -1.54 -15.75 5.27
N VAL A 214 -2.53 -15.56 4.40
CA VAL A 214 -2.27 -15.38 2.96
C VAL A 214 -1.52 -14.08 2.68
N VAL A 215 -1.89 -12.97 3.32
CA VAL A 215 -1.12 -11.72 3.26
C VAL A 215 0.33 -11.95 3.67
N GLY A 216 0.58 -12.69 4.75
CA GLY A 216 1.93 -13.08 5.17
C GLY A 216 2.70 -13.87 4.11
N ARG A 217 2.05 -14.85 3.47
CA ARG A 217 2.66 -15.67 2.39
C ARG A 217 3.03 -14.85 1.17
N GLU A 218 2.17 -13.92 0.78
CA GLU A 218 2.43 -13.02 -0.36
C GLU A 218 3.55 -12.03 -0.01
N ILE A 219 3.58 -11.49 1.22
CA ILE A 219 4.69 -10.65 1.70
C ILE A 219 6.00 -11.42 1.67
N LYS A 220 6.02 -12.66 2.16
CA LYS A 220 7.21 -13.54 2.14
C LYS A 220 7.78 -13.70 0.74
N GLN A 221 6.93 -13.92 -0.26
CA GLN A 221 7.35 -14.04 -1.65
C GLN A 221 7.97 -12.73 -2.15
N MET A 222 7.36 -11.58 -1.85
CA MET A 222 7.87 -10.27 -2.28
C MET A 222 9.25 -9.94 -1.71
N VAL A 223 9.49 -10.28 -0.43
CA VAL A 223 10.76 -9.95 0.25
C VAL A 223 11.78 -11.10 0.25
N ALA A 224 11.50 -12.20 -0.46
CA ALA A 224 12.31 -13.43 -0.41
C ALA A 224 13.79 -13.22 -0.79
N THR A 225 14.07 -12.28 -1.68
CA THR A 225 15.45 -11.95 -2.11
C THR A 225 16.13 -10.90 -1.23
N ASN A 226 15.40 -10.25 -0.33
CA ASN A 226 15.91 -9.22 0.57
C ASN A 226 15.79 -9.68 2.04
N ARG A 227 16.80 -10.44 2.50
CA ARG A 227 16.82 -11.01 3.86
C ARG A 227 16.78 -9.95 4.95
N GLN A 228 17.35 -8.77 4.71
CA GLN A 228 17.33 -7.67 5.69
C GLN A 228 15.91 -7.14 5.85
N LEU A 229 15.21 -6.85 4.74
CA LEU A 229 13.82 -6.43 4.78
C LEU A 229 12.92 -7.50 5.37
N GLN A 230 13.12 -8.77 5.00
CA GLN A 230 12.38 -9.89 5.59
C GLN A 230 12.55 -9.94 7.12
N ALA A 231 13.79 -9.82 7.61
CA ALA A 231 14.07 -9.79 9.04
C ALA A 231 13.44 -8.58 9.73
N ARG A 232 13.45 -7.41 9.08
CA ARG A 232 12.81 -6.19 9.59
C ARG A 232 11.29 -6.39 9.75
N VAL A 233 10.62 -6.90 8.73
CA VAL A 233 9.16 -7.12 8.78
C VAL A 233 8.80 -8.14 9.87
N LEU A 234 9.56 -9.24 9.99
CA LEU A 234 9.37 -10.21 11.07
C LEU A 234 9.56 -9.56 12.45
N TYR A 235 10.58 -8.71 12.61
CA TYR A 235 10.82 -7.98 13.85
C TYR A 235 9.67 -7.04 14.21
N ILE A 236 9.15 -6.26 13.24
CA ILE A 236 8.01 -5.35 13.44
C ILE A 236 6.79 -6.13 13.95
N LEU A 237 6.44 -7.24 13.27
CA LEU A 237 5.32 -8.10 13.66
C LEU A 237 5.51 -8.67 15.07
N GLN A 238 6.67 -9.28 15.34
CA GLN A 238 6.99 -9.88 16.63
C GLN A 238 6.94 -8.86 17.77
N ASN A 239 7.45 -7.64 17.54
CA ASN A 239 7.46 -6.61 18.57
C ASN A 239 6.03 -6.15 18.91
N HIS A 240 5.19 -5.88 17.91
CA HIS A 240 3.80 -5.48 18.17
C HIS A 240 2.96 -6.61 18.78
N ILE A 241 3.20 -7.87 18.41
CA ILE A 241 2.56 -9.03 19.04
C ILE A 241 2.95 -9.12 20.52
N LYS A 242 4.24 -8.97 20.81
CA LYS A 242 4.77 -9.02 22.19
C LYS A 242 4.25 -7.87 23.06
N GLU A 243 4.17 -6.67 22.51
CA GLU A 243 3.67 -5.50 23.21
C GLU A 243 2.16 -5.55 23.49
N ALA A 244 1.40 -6.33 22.71
CA ALA A 244 -0.04 -6.56 22.90
C ALA A 244 -0.83 -5.24 23.04
N GLU A 245 -1.63 -5.06 24.09
CA GLU A 245 -2.39 -3.84 24.36
C GLU A 245 -1.51 -2.59 24.56
N ASN A 246 -0.23 -2.78 24.89
CA ASN A 246 0.74 -1.69 25.02
C ASN A 246 1.24 -1.20 23.66
N SER A 247 1.05 -1.97 22.58
CA SER A 247 1.36 -1.53 21.22
C SER A 247 0.38 -0.46 20.74
N MET A 248 0.92 0.69 20.34
CA MET A 248 0.11 1.73 19.71
C MET A 248 -0.46 1.28 18.36
N PHE A 249 0.22 0.36 17.67
CA PHE A 249 -0.25 -0.25 16.44
C PHE A 249 -1.52 -1.07 16.71
N VAL A 250 -1.45 -2.02 17.65
CA VAL A 250 -2.56 -2.90 18.01
C VAL A 250 -3.77 -2.10 18.50
N ARG A 251 -3.56 -1.07 19.35
CA ARG A 251 -4.65 -0.18 19.79
C ARG A 251 -5.33 0.53 18.62
N ASN A 252 -4.60 0.94 17.59
CA ASN A 252 -5.22 1.56 16.41
C ASN A 252 -5.93 0.54 15.52
N MET A 253 -5.43 -0.70 15.41
CA MET A 253 -6.17 -1.76 14.72
C MET A 253 -7.53 -2.04 15.38
N VAL A 254 -7.58 -2.07 16.73
CA VAL A 254 -8.81 -2.22 17.52
C VAL A 254 -9.81 -1.09 17.22
N ILE A 255 -9.35 0.16 17.12
CA ILE A 255 -10.21 1.32 16.83
C ILE A 255 -10.92 1.18 15.49
N GLU A 256 -10.24 0.66 14.45
CA GLU A 256 -10.83 0.54 13.11
C GLU A 256 -11.72 -0.71 12.96
N SER A 257 -11.27 -1.85 13.48
CA SER A 257 -12.01 -3.11 13.36
C SER A 257 -13.22 -3.20 14.29
N ALA A 258 -13.26 -2.39 15.36
CA ALA A 258 -14.15 -2.55 16.50
C ALA A 258 -14.05 -3.94 17.18
N GLY A 259 -12.96 -4.68 16.94
CA GLY A 259 -12.66 -5.96 17.57
C GLY A 259 -11.88 -5.80 18.88
N SER A 260 -11.46 -6.93 19.44
CA SER A 260 -10.67 -7.04 20.65
C SER A 260 -9.16 -7.04 20.35
N VAL A 261 -8.35 -6.77 21.38
CA VAL A 261 -6.89 -6.89 21.31
C VAL A 261 -6.50 -8.30 20.86
N ASN A 262 -7.14 -9.33 21.40
CA ASN A 262 -6.86 -10.72 21.05
C ASN A 262 -7.09 -11.02 19.57
N GLU A 263 -8.20 -10.53 18.99
CA GLU A 263 -8.47 -10.68 17.55
C GLU A 263 -7.37 -10.01 16.70
N MET A 264 -6.94 -8.79 17.07
CA MET A 264 -5.87 -8.11 16.34
C MET A 264 -4.53 -8.87 16.45
N LEU A 265 -4.25 -9.46 17.62
CA LEU A 265 -3.08 -10.31 17.80
C LEU A 265 -3.16 -11.61 16.99
N GLN A 266 -4.35 -12.19 16.84
CA GLN A 266 -4.54 -13.35 15.95
C GLN A 266 -4.24 -12.98 14.50
N TRP A 267 -4.67 -11.80 14.04
CA TRP A 267 -4.38 -11.34 12.68
C TRP A 267 -2.88 -11.09 12.46
N LEU A 268 -2.20 -10.43 13.41
CA LEU A 268 -0.74 -10.22 13.32
C LEU A 268 0.04 -11.54 13.37
N ASN A 269 -0.38 -12.49 14.23
CA ASN A 269 0.19 -13.84 14.24
C ASN A 269 -0.09 -14.58 12.93
N GLY A 270 -1.25 -14.37 12.31
CA GLY A 270 -1.57 -14.90 10.98
C GLY A 270 -0.55 -14.45 9.94
N ILE A 271 -0.27 -13.15 9.85
CA ILE A 271 0.79 -12.63 8.96
C ILE A 271 2.13 -13.30 9.28
N LEU A 272 2.50 -13.38 10.56
CA LEU A 272 3.76 -13.98 11.00
C LEU A 272 3.87 -15.48 10.61
N ILE A 273 2.80 -16.25 10.75
CA ILE A 273 2.71 -17.64 10.31
C ILE A 273 2.89 -17.74 8.80
N GLY A 274 2.24 -16.87 8.02
CA GLY A 274 2.39 -16.83 6.57
C GLY A 274 3.82 -16.50 6.11
N MET A 275 4.55 -15.71 6.92
CA MET A 275 5.94 -15.35 6.65
C MET A 275 6.97 -16.40 7.06
N SER A 276 6.59 -17.33 7.94
CA SER A 276 7.43 -18.45 8.40
C SER A 276 7.55 -19.52 7.32
#